data_AF-A0A369QNE6-F1
#
_entry.id   AF-A0A369QNE6-F1
#
_cell.length_a   1.000
_cell.length_b   1.000
_cell.length_c   1.000
_cell.angle_alpha   90.00
_cell.angle_beta   90.00
_cell.angle_gamma   90.00
#
_symmetry.space_group_name_H-M   'P 1'
#
loop_
_entity.id
_entity.type
_entity.pdbx_description
1 polymer ?
#
loop_
_entity_poly.entity_id
_entity_poly.type
_entity_poly.pdbx_seq_one_letter_code
_entity_poly.pdbx_strand_id
1 'polypeptide(L)'
;MVHNCIECGSALHFSVLNYSTSNFGVPLCRNHQDWIRSKSSQTTNETIDLYFALKQRGVPAELEKFDGYKTIDIAVTDAKVNIEVDGGHHIYDQRQALADLKRTYYSFLKGFLTLRIPNTLIHCNLEETANYLTDFLIQSKNNKYIQ
;
A
#
# COMPACT_ATOMS: atom_id res chain seq x y z
N MET A 1 7.97 16.30 -21.81
CA MET A 1 8.40 15.34 -20.77
C MET A 1 7.80 13.99 -21.12
N VAL A 2 8.57 12.92 -21.09
CA VAL A 2 8.01 11.56 -21.20
C VAL A 2 7.51 11.19 -19.82
N HIS A 3 6.20 10.97 -19.70
CA HIS A 3 5.62 10.46 -18.47
C HIS A 3 5.51 8.95 -18.59
N ASN A 4 6.02 8.24 -17.58
CA ASN A 4 6.04 6.79 -17.53
C ASN A 4 4.92 6.30 -16.61
N CYS A 5 4.42 5.10 -16.87
CA CYS A 5 3.56 4.40 -15.94
C CYS A 5 4.31 4.23 -14.61
N ILE A 6 3.69 4.66 -13.50
CA ILE A 6 4.30 4.56 -12.17
C ILE A 6 4.57 3.10 -11.75
N GLU A 7 3.86 2.14 -12.37
CA GLU A 7 3.95 0.73 -12.00
C GLU A 7 4.96 -0.08 -12.78
N CYS A 8 4.96 0.02 -14.11
CA CYS A 8 5.91 -0.72 -14.96
C CYS A 8 6.96 0.14 -15.65
N GLY A 9 6.92 1.46 -15.48
CA GLY A 9 7.86 2.38 -16.13
C GLY A 9 7.66 2.57 -17.64
N SER A 10 6.63 1.97 -18.25
CA SER A 10 6.38 2.10 -19.69
C SER A 10 6.05 3.55 -20.07
N ALA A 11 6.63 4.06 -21.14
CA ALA A 11 6.29 5.37 -21.68
C ALA A 11 4.79 5.47 -22.04
N LEU A 12 4.17 6.60 -21.70
CA LEU A 12 2.76 6.84 -21.95
C LEU A 12 2.56 7.82 -23.11
N HIS A 13 1.62 7.50 -24.00
CA HIS A 13 1.08 8.47 -24.95
C HIS A 13 0.29 9.56 -24.21
N PHE A 14 0.31 10.80 -24.72
CA PHE A 14 -0.34 11.95 -24.08
C PHE A 14 -1.80 11.70 -23.71
N SER A 15 -2.58 11.07 -24.59
CA SER A 15 -3.98 10.74 -24.32
C SER A 15 -4.16 9.73 -23.17
N VAL A 16 -3.24 8.76 -23.05
CA VAL A 16 -3.26 7.76 -21.96
C VAL A 16 -2.86 8.42 -20.65
N LEU A 17 -1.82 9.26 -20.67
CA LEU A 17 -1.41 10.04 -19.51
C LEU A 17 -2.55 10.92 -19.01
N ASN A 18 -3.14 11.74 -19.90
CA ASN A 18 -4.21 12.68 -19.53
C ASN A 18 -5.41 11.94 -18.93
N TYR A 19 -5.87 10.87 -19.59
CA TYR A 19 -6.95 10.05 -19.05
C TYR A 19 -6.56 9.46 -17.67
N SER A 20 -5.34 8.94 -17.53
CA SER A 20 -4.90 8.31 -16.29
C SER A 20 -4.86 9.30 -15.12
N THR A 21 -4.23 10.46 -15.32
CA THR A 21 -4.14 11.51 -14.30
C THR A 21 -5.52 12.02 -13.89
N SER A 22 -6.45 12.19 -14.83
CA SER A 22 -7.81 12.65 -14.50
C SER A 22 -8.66 11.62 -13.76
N ASN A 23 -8.45 10.32 -13.99
CA ASN A 23 -9.32 9.27 -13.42
C ASN A 23 -8.71 8.53 -12.22
N PHE A 24 -7.38 8.53 -12.10
CA PHE A 24 -6.66 7.79 -11.05
C PHE A 24 -5.69 8.67 -10.25
N GLY A 25 -5.52 9.95 -10.62
CA GLY A 25 -4.55 10.85 -9.98
C GLY A 25 -3.08 10.55 -10.31
N VAL A 26 -2.79 9.41 -10.95
CA VAL A 26 -1.43 8.94 -11.24
C VAL A 26 -1.26 8.47 -12.70
N PRO A 27 -0.02 8.48 -13.24
CA PRO A 27 0.24 8.00 -14.59
C PRO A 27 0.27 6.46 -14.64
N LEU A 28 -0.69 5.86 -15.34
CA LEU A 28 -0.82 4.41 -15.54
C LEU A 28 -1.00 4.08 -17.02
N CYS A 29 -0.38 2.99 -17.48
CA CYS A 29 -0.71 2.43 -18.78
C CYS A 29 -2.07 1.72 -18.72
N ARG A 30 -2.69 1.46 -19.89
CA ARG A 30 -4.04 0.87 -19.95
C ARG A 30 -4.16 -0.42 -19.15
N ASN A 31 -3.17 -1.30 -19.23
CA ASN A 31 -3.17 -2.55 -18.47
C ASN A 31 -3.22 -2.32 -16.95
N HIS A 32 -2.46 -1.34 -16.44
CA HIS A 32 -2.49 -1.02 -15.01
C HIS A 32 -3.75 -0.24 -14.60
N GLN A 33 -4.35 0.53 -15.51
CA GLN A 33 -5.67 1.12 -15.27
C GLN A 33 -6.74 0.03 -15.09
N ASP A 34 -6.73 -0.99 -15.96
CA ASP A 34 -7.66 -2.13 -15.87
C ASP A 34 -7.41 -2.98 -14.62
N TRP A 35 -6.14 -3.19 -14.27
CA TRP A 35 -5.76 -3.84 -13.02
C TRP A 35 -6.30 -3.09 -11.79
N ILE A 36 -6.12 -1.77 -11.71
CA ILE A 36 -6.66 -0.98 -10.58
C ILE A 36 -8.18 -1.04 -10.52
N ARG A 37 -8.87 -0.94 -11.66
CA ARG A 37 -10.34 -1.15 -11.71
C ARG A 37 -10.75 -2.53 -11.22
N SER A 38 -9.94 -3.56 -11.47
CA SER A 38 -10.21 -4.91 -10.94
C SER A 38 -10.00 -5.00 -9.42
N LYS A 39 -9.17 -4.11 -8.85
CA LYS A 39 -8.86 -4.05 -7.42
C LYS A 39 -9.82 -3.23 -6.60
N SER A 40 -10.54 -2.28 -7.20
CA SER A 40 -11.53 -1.45 -6.49
C SER A 40 -12.73 -2.24 -5.94
N SER A 41 -12.87 -3.53 -6.26
CA SER A 41 -13.84 -4.44 -5.65
C SER A 41 -13.28 -5.29 -4.50
N GLN A 42 -11.96 -5.31 -4.33
CA GLN A 42 -11.24 -6.15 -3.37
C GLN A 42 -10.68 -5.34 -2.20
N THR A 43 -10.33 -4.08 -2.43
CA THR A 43 -9.69 -3.21 -1.45
C THR A 43 -10.32 -1.81 -1.45
N THR A 44 -10.02 -1.02 -0.43
CA THR A 44 -10.58 0.33 -0.27
C THR A 44 -9.86 1.35 -1.16
N ASN A 45 -10.53 2.46 -1.48
CA ASN A 45 -9.89 3.56 -2.20
C ASN A 45 -8.73 4.14 -1.39
N GLU A 46 -8.88 4.24 -0.06
CA GLU A 46 -7.82 4.69 0.83
C GLU A 46 -6.55 3.82 0.72
N THR A 47 -6.70 2.50 0.55
CA THR A 47 -5.56 1.60 0.32
C THR A 47 -4.88 1.88 -1.01
N ILE A 48 -5.67 2.06 -2.08
CA ILE A 48 -5.14 2.37 -3.42
C ILE A 48 -4.43 3.74 -3.42
N ASP A 49 -5.03 4.74 -2.78
CA ASP A 49 -4.47 6.09 -2.68
C ASP A 49 -3.16 6.08 -1.90
N LEU A 50 -3.11 5.41 -0.75
CA LEU A 50 -1.89 5.26 0.04
C LEU A 50 -0.81 4.52 -0.73
N TYR A 51 -1.17 3.43 -1.41
CA TYR A 51 -0.25 2.67 -2.25
C TYR A 51 0.41 3.56 -3.32
N PHE A 52 -0.38 4.34 -4.05
CA PHE A 52 0.18 5.22 -5.08
C PHE A 52 0.97 6.39 -4.50
N ALA A 53 0.55 6.96 -3.36
CA ALA A 53 1.33 7.99 -2.66
C ALA A 53 2.71 7.47 -2.23
N LEU A 54 2.81 6.21 -1.81
CA LEU A 54 4.10 5.55 -1.50
C LEU A 54 4.92 5.31 -2.78
N LYS A 55 4.32 4.80 -3.86
CA LYS A 55 4.99 4.60 -5.15
C LYS A 55 5.57 5.90 -5.71
N GLN A 56 4.86 7.01 -5.59
CA GLN A 56 5.33 8.34 -6.01
C GLN A 56 6.58 8.79 -5.25
N ARG A 57 6.76 8.31 -4.01
CA ARG A 57 7.95 8.55 -3.17
C ARG A 57 9.07 7.55 -3.45
N GLY A 58 8.92 6.68 -4.46
CA GLY A 58 9.91 5.67 -4.83
C GLY A 58 9.90 4.44 -3.92
N VAL A 59 8.89 4.27 -3.06
CA VAL A 59 8.73 3.07 -2.24
C VAL A 59 8.33 1.90 -3.15
N PRO A 60 8.99 0.73 -3.09
CA PRO A 60 8.63 -0.45 -3.87
C PRO A 60 7.44 -1.18 -3.23
N ALA A 61 6.33 -0.46 -3.05
CA ALA A 61 5.11 -0.98 -2.47
C ALA A 61 4.45 -2.02 -3.39
N GLU A 62 3.81 -3.02 -2.79
CA GLU A 62 3.09 -4.10 -3.45
C GLU A 62 1.65 -4.13 -2.93
N LEU A 63 0.67 -3.82 -3.80
CA LEU A 63 -0.75 -3.77 -3.47
C LEU A 63 -1.36 -5.18 -3.43
N GLU A 64 -2.12 -5.49 -2.37
CA GLU A 64 -2.87 -6.74 -2.21
C GLU A 64 -1.99 -8.00 -2.37
N LYS A 65 -0.83 -8.00 -1.71
CA LYS A 65 0.14 -9.11 -1.81
C LYS A 65 -0.34 -10.31 -0.99
N PHE A 66 -0.52 -11.46 -1.63
CA PHE A 66 -0.79 -12.72 -0.93
C PHE A 66 0.51 -13.32 -0.35
N ASP A 67 0.55 -13.56 0.95
CA ASP A 67 1.74 -14.07 1.67
C ASP A 67 1.74 -15.60 1.87
N GLY A 68 0.77 -16.30 1.28
CA GLY A 68 0.52 -17.73 1.47
C GLY A 68 -0.55 -18.05 2.51
N TYR A 69 -0.95 -17.08 3.33
CA TYR A 69 -1.93 -17.24 4.41
C TYR A 69 -3.03 -16.19 4.37
N LYS A 70 -2.67 -14.93 4.10
CA LYS A 70 -3.60 -13.83 3.92
C LYS A 70 -3.13 -12.89 2.82
N THR A 71 -4.04 -12.03 2.37
CA THR A 71 -3.68 -10.87 1.57
C THR A 71 -3.28 -9.73 2.51
N ILE A 72 -2.15 -9.10 2.22
CA ILE A 72 -1.68 -7.86 2.86
C ILE A 72 -2.13 -6.71 1.96
N ASP A 73 -2.76 -5.69 2.54
CA ASP A 73 -3.23 -4.52 1.78
C ASP A 73 -2.07 -3.86 1.02
N ILE A 74 -0.97 -3.54 1.73
CA ILE A 74 0.25 -3.04 1.11
C ILE A 74 1.47 -3.70 1.77
N ALA A 75 2.32 -4.34 0.99
CA ALA A 75 3.60 -4.89 1.45
C ALA A 75 4.78 -4.10 0.90
N VAL A 76 5.80 -3.89 1.74
CA VAL A 76 7.12 -3.34 1.35
C VAL A 76 8.16 -4.36 1.80
N THR A 77 8.41 -5.34 0.94
CA THR A 77 9.14 -6.57 1.31
C THR A 77 10.62 -6.34 1.60
N ASP A 78 11.26 -5.38 0.94
CA ASP A 78 12.66 -5.05 1.17
C ASP A 78 12.88 -4.32 2.51
N ALA A 79 11.87 -3.62 3.02
CA ALA A 79 11.84 -3.04 4.36
C ALA A 79 11.30 -4.00 5.43
N LYS A 80 10.79 -5.18 5.02
CA LYS A 80 10.02 -6.13 5.85
C LYS A 80 8.88 -5.46 6.62
N VAL A 81 8.07 -4.66 5.94
CA VAL A 81 6.90 -3.99 6.54
C VAL A 81 5.64 -4.35 5.76
N ASN A 82 4.61 -4.74 6.49
CA ASN A 82 3.24 -4.86 6.03
C ASN A 82 2.46 -3.63 6.55
N ILE A 83 1.61 -3.06 5.72
CA ILE A 83 0.72 -1.95 6.06
C ILE A 83 -0.70 -2.44 5.80
N GLU A 84 -1.56 -2.34 6.81
CA GLU A 84 -2.98 -2.68 6.76
C GLU A 84 -3.79 -1.40 6.98
N VAL A 85 -4.76 -1.15 6.12
CA VAL A 85 -5.64 0.02 6.20
C VAL A 85 -6.92 -0.37 6.92
N ASP A 86 -6.99 -0.02 8.20
CA ASP A 86 -8.12 -0.41 9.05
C ASP A 86 -9.29 0.56 8.88
N GLY A 87 -10.41 0.06 8.35
CA GLY A 87 -11.72 0.68 8.53
C GLY A 87 -12.19 0.47 9.97
N GLY A 88 -12.52 1.54 10.69
CA GLY A 88 -12.79 1.54 12.14
C GLY A 88 -13.96 0.68 12.68
N HIS A 89 -14.40 -0.36 11.98
CA HIS A 89 -15.57 -1.19 12.30
C HIS A 89 -15.23 -2.62 12.80
N HIS A 90 -13.96 -3.00 12.95
CA HIS A 90 -13.58 -4.39 13.25
C HIS A 90 -13.61 -4.82 14.73
N ILE A 91 -14.11 -3.99 15.66
CA ILE A 91 -13.93 -4.23 17.11
C ILE A 91 -14.92 -5.24 17.73
N TYR A 92 -15.91 -5.77 16.99
CA TYR A 92 -17.00 -6.53 17.62
C TYR A 92 -16.87 -8.08 17.62
N ASP A 93 -15.91 -8.69 16.90
CA ASP A 93 -15.68 -10.15 16.94
C ASP A 93 -14.33 -10.51 17.58
N GLN A 94 -14.39 -11.07 18.79
CA GLN A 94 -13.22 -11.53 19.55
C GLN A 94 -12.41 -12.60 18.79
N ARG A 95 -13.06 -13.45 17.98
CA ARG A 95 -12.36 -14.50 17.21
C ARG A 95 -11.53 -13.88 16.09
N GLN A 96 -12.08 -12.89 15.39
CA GLN A 96 -11.38 -12.15 14.36
C GLN A 96 -10.20 -11.38 14.95
N ALA A 97 -10.39 -10.69 16.07
CA ALA A 97 -9.31 -9.98 16.77
C ALA A 97 -8.15 -10.91 17.19
N LEU A 98 -8.47 -12.10 17.71
CA LEU A 98 -7.43 -13.09 18.05
C LEU A 98 -6.74 -13.67 16.82
N ALA A 99 -7.48 -13.92 15.74
CA ALA A 99 -6.90 -14.38 14.47
C ALA A 99 -5.94 -13.33 13.89
N ASP A 100 -6.31 -12.05 13.95
CA ASP A 100 -5.48 -10.92 13.54
C ASP A 100 -4.19 -10.83 14.33
N LEU A 101 -4.27 -10.96 15.66
CA LEU A 101 -3.09 -11.00 16.53
C LEU A 101 -2.16 -12.15 16.16
N LYS A 102 -2.70 -13.36 15.94
CA LYS A 102 -1.92 -14.52 15.51
C LYS A 102 -1.25 -14.28 14.16
N ARG A 103 -1.96 -13.70 13.19
CA ARG A 103 -1.41 -13.36 11.87
C ARG A 103 -0.26 -12.37 12.00
N THR A 104 -0.42 -11.29 12.78
CA THR A 104 0.66 -10.34 13.08
C THR A 104 1.86 -11.02 13.73
N TYR A 105 1.65 -11.90 14.71
CA TYR A 105 2.72 -12.64 15.37
C TYR A 105 3.51 -13.52 14.38
N TYR A 106 2.84 -14.26 13.50
CA TYR A 106 3.55 -15.11 12.53
C TYR A 106 4.31 -14.29 11.48
N SER A 107 3.79 -13.13 11.05
CA SER A 107 4.55 -12.21 10.20
C SER A 107 5.79 -11.67 10.93
N PHE A 108 5.66 -11.33 12.21
CA PHE A 108 6.77 -10.92 13.05
C PHE A 108 7.86 -11.98 13.18
N LEU A 109 7.50 -13.26 13.35
CA LEU A 109 8.48 -14.36 13.34
C LEU A 109 9.24 -14.48 12.01
N LYS A 110 8.64 -14.06 10.89
CA LYS A 110 9.30 -13.96 9.58
C LYS A 110 10.14 -12.68 9.42
N GLY A 111 10.20 -11.85 10.46
CA GLY A 111 10.91 -10.57 10.51
C GLY A 111 10.12 -9.39 9.96
N PHE A 112 8.80 -9.52 9.76
CA PHE A 112 7.96 -8.43 9.28
C PHE A 112 7.35 -7.62 10.42
N LEU A 113 7.38 -6.30 10.32
CA LEU A 113 6.54 -5.42 11.13
C LEU A 113 5.20 -5.20 10.42
N THR A 114 4.10 -5.15 11.18
CA THR A 114 2.79 -4.81 10.63
C THR A 114 2.31 -3.50 11.22
N LEU A 115 2.13 -2.49 10.37
CA LEU A 115 1.52 -1.21 10.71
C LEU A 115 0.04 -1.24 10.37
N ARG A 116 -0.80 -0.77 11.29
CA ARG A 116 -2.24 -0.59 11.08
C ARG A 116 -2.54 0.90 11.01
N ILE A 117 -3.03 1.35 9.85
CA ILE A 117 -3.26 2.75 9.54
C ILE A 117 -4.77 2.97 9.44
N PRO A 118 -5.37 3.82 10.29
CA PRO A 118 -6.79 4.12 10.19
C PRO A 118 -7.13 4.72 8.82
N ASN A 119 -8.21 4.25 8.19
CA ASN A 119 -8.67 4.79 6.92
C ASN A 119 -8.95 6.30 6.99
N THR A 120 -9.44 6.80 8.12
CA THR A 120 -9.68 8.23 8.39
C THR A 120 -8.41 9.06 8.31
N LEU A 121 -7.26 8.51 8.69
CA LEU A 121 -5.98 9.19 8.61
C LEU A 121 -5.56 9.37 7.15
N ILE A 122 -5.81 8.37 6.31
CA ILE A 122 -5.55 8.44 4.87
C ILE A 122 -6.48 9.46 4.22
N HIS A 123 -7.77 9.39 4.54
CA HIS A 123 -8.77 10.30 4.00
C HIS A 123 -8.46 11.79 4.30
N CYS A 124 -8.02 12.09 5.52
CA CYS A 124 -7.76 13.47 5.95
C CYS A 124 -6.33 13.95 5.67
N ASN A 125 -5.34 13.05 5.69
CA ASN A 125 -3.92 13.39 5.76
C ASN A 125 -3.05 12.45 4.91
N LEU A 126 -3.49 12.05 3.71
CA LEU A 126 -2.77 11.11 2.83
C LEU A 126 -1.28 11.44 2.67
N GLU A 127 -0.94 12.66 2.26
CA GLU A 127 0.45 13.04 1.95
C GLU A 127 1.36 13.03 3.18
N GLU A 128 0.87 13.51 4.32
CA GLU A 128 1.60 13.51 5.58
C GLU A 128 1.80 12.07 6.09
N THR A 129 0.75 11.26 6.00
CA THR A 129 0.79 9.83 6.34
C THR A 129 1.82 9.09 5.50
N ALA A 130 1.81 9.31 4.18
CA ALA A 130 2.76 8.71 3.25
C ALA A 130 4.21 9.17 3.49
N ASN A 131 4.41 10.43 3.91
CA ASN A 131 5.74 10.93 4.29
C ASN A 131 6.29 10.17 5.51
N TYR A 132 5.53 10.12 6.61
CA TYR A 132 5.98 9.41 7.82
C TYR A 132 6.16 7.91 7.59
N LEU A 133 5.30 7.28 6.78
CA LEU A 133 5.47 5.88 6.40
C LEU A 133 6.75 5.69 5.57
N THR A 134 7.05 6.59 4.64
CA THR A 134 8.30 6.50 3.86
C THR A 134 9.52 6.59 4.77
N ASP A 135 9.54 7.53 5.72
CA ASP A 135 10.63 7.65 6.69
C ASP A 135 10.76 6.39 7.56
N PHE A 136 9.62 5.86 8.05
CA PHE A 136 9.59 4.61 8.81
C PHE A 136 10.19 3.44 8.00
N LEU A 137 9.79 3.29 6.74
CA LEU A 137 10.26 2.23 5.85
C LEU A 137 11.77 2.33 5.59
N ILE A 138 12.29 3.56 5.41
CA ILE A 138 13.72 3.82 5.29
C ILE A 138 14.48 3.40 6.56
N GLN A 139 13.97 3.75 7.75
CA GLN A 139 14.61 3.34 9.00
C GLN A 139 14.54 1.83 9.23
N SER A 140 13.42 1.19 8.87
CA SER A 140 13.25 -0.27 8.96
C SER A 140 14.29 -0.99 8.09
N LYS A 141 14.49 -0.52 6.85
CA LYS A 141 15.50 -1.07 5.94
C LYS A 141 16.93 -0.89 6.44
N ASN A 142 17.22 0.25 7.08
CA ASN A 142 18.54 0.58 7.62
C ASN A 142 18.83 -0.06 8.99
N ASN A 143 17.87 -0.80 9.55
CA ASN A 143 18.02 -1.70 10.70
C ASN A 143 18.73 -1.08 11.92
N LYS A 144 18.37 0.16 12.29
CA LYS A 144 18.94 0.85 13.47
C LYS A 144 18.32 0.44 14.81
N TYR A 145 17.28 -0.40 14.82
CA TYR A 145 16.47 -0.65 16.03
C TYR A 145 16.20 -2.13 16.35
N ILE A 146 16.73 -3.07 15.56
CA ILE A 146 16.66 -4.51 15.85
C ILE A 146 18.10 -5.08 15.81
N GLN A 147 18.84 -4.84 16.88
CA GLN A 147 20.01 -5.62 17.30
C GLN A 147 19.76 -6.15 18.70
#